data_AF-A0A150G3Q1-F1
#
_entry.id   AF-A0A150G3Q1-F1
#
_cell.length_a   1.000
_cell.length_b   1.000
_cell.length_c   1.000
_cell.angle_alpha   90.00
_cell.angle_beta   90.00
_cell.angle_gamma   90.00
#
_symmetry.space_group_name_H-M   'P 1'
#
loop_
_entity.id
_entity.type
_entity.pdbx_description
1 polymer ?
#
loop_
_entity_poly.entity_id
_entity_poly.type
_entity_poly.pdbx_seq_one_letter_code
_entity_poly.pdbx_strand_id
1 'polypeptide(L)'
;MAGNSTALHSAAQNGHVKCVVALLQAGANKEAATKDGHTPLHKAAKFGYVEAVRALLEAGANKEAADKDGRTALDIARANRKEGVVALLQTWQNSR
;
A
#
# COMPACT_ATOMS: atom_id res chain seq x y z
N MET A 1 5.22 11.48 18.97
CA MET A 1 5.51 12.10 17.65
C MET A 1 4.65 11.42 16.60
N ALA A 2 3.56 12.04 16.15
CA ALA A 2 2.78 11.47 15.05
C ALA A 2 3.62 11.54 13.76
N GLY A 3 4.02 10.38 13.24
CA GLY A 3 4.32 10.27 11.82
C GLY A 3 3.07 10.69 11.04
N ASN A 4 3.25 11.21 9.83
CA ASN A 4 2.17 11.71 8.97
C ASN A 4 1.24 10.56 8.48
N SER A 5 0.65 9.82 9.42
CA SER A 5 -0.11 8.60 9.24
C SER A 5 -1.57 8.96 9.13
N THR A 6 -2.16 8.68 7.98
CA THR A 6 -3.58 8.92 7.69
C THR A 6 -4.44 7.73 8.09
N ALA A 7 -5.76 7.90 8.14
CA ALA A 7 -6.70 6.78 8.33
C ALA A 7 -6.49 5.68 7.28
N LEU A 8 -6.11 6.03 6.05
CA LEU A 8 -5.82 5.07 4.98
C LEU A 8 -4.59 4.21 5.27
N HIS A 9 -3.56 4.75 5.94
CA HIS A 9 -2.43 3.96 6.42
C HIS A 9 -2.87 2.92 7.45
N SER A 10 -3.68 3.33 8.42
CA SER A 10 -4.17 2.44 9.47
C SER A 10 -5.09 1.36 8.90
N ALA A 11 -5.97 1.70 7.95
CA ALA A 11 -6.82 0.72 7.27
C ALA A 11 -5.99 -0.29 6.47
N ALA A 12 -5.00 0.18 5.69
CA ALA A 12 -4.10 -0.67 4.92
C ALA A 12 -3.21 -1.56 5.82
N GLN A 13 -2.70 -1.00 6.92
CA GLN A 13 -1.88 -1.71 7.91
C GLN A 13 -2.64 -2.83 8.61
N ASN A 14 -3.96 -2.73 8.78
CA ASN A 14 -4.77 -3.75 9.45
C ASN A 14 -5.57 -4.62 8.46
N GLY A 15 -5.40 -4.43 7.15
CA GLY A 15 -6.12 -5.19 6.13
C GLY A 15 -7.62 -4.91 6.08
N HIS A 16 -8.08 -3.75 6.59
CA HIS A 16 -9.50 -3.37 6.59
C HIS A 16 -9.96 -2.92 5.20
N VAL A 17 -10.13 -3.87 4.28
CA VAL A 17 -10.42 -3.60 2.85
C VAL A 17 -11.62 -2.68 2.66
N LYS A 18 -12.73 -2.91 3.39
CA LYS A 18 -13.92 -2.05 3.31
C LYS A 18 -13.62 -0.59 3.67
N CYS A 19 -12.77 -0.37 4.69
CA CYS A 19 -12.33 0.96 5.07
C CYS A 19 -11.38 1.56 4.04
N VAL A 20 -10.45 0.76 3.48
CA VAL A 20 -9.56 1.20 2.39
C VAL A 20 -10.38 1.72 1.21
N VAL A 21 -11.34 0.93 0.72
CA VAL A 21 -12.21 1.31 -0.40
C VAL A 21 -13.04 2.55 -0.07
N ALA A 22 -13.70 2.60 1.09
CA ALA A 22 -14.50 3.76 1.48
C ALA A 22 -13.69 5.05 1.58
N LEU A 23 -12.47 4.98 2.14
CA LEU A 23 -11.57 6.13 2.25
C LEU A 23 -11.10 6.59 0.87
N LEU A 24 -10.75 5.68 -0.04
CA LEU A 24 -10.37 6.02 -1.42
C LEU A 24 -11.52 6.69 -2.17
N GLN A 25 -12.75 6.16 -2.04
CA GLN A 25 -13.95 6.77 -2.61
C GLN A 25 -14.25 8.16 -2.04
N ALA A 26 -13.93 8.39 -0.77
CA ALA A 26 -14.03 9.70 -0.13
C ALA A 26 -12.89 10.67 -0.50
N GLY A 27 -11.99 10.29 -1.42
CA GLY A 27 -10.89 11.15 -1.88
C GLY A 27 -9.66 11.15 -0.97
N ALA A 28 -9.49 10.15 -0.10
CA ALA A 28 -8.26 10.02 0.67
C ALA A 28 -7.03 9.95 -0.25
N ASN A 29 -5.97 10.68 0.12
CA ASN A 29 -4.73 10.66 -0.64
C ASN A 29 -4.05 9.29 -0.53
N LYS A 30 -4.17 8.50 -1.61
CA LYS A 30 -3.54 7.18 -1.77
C LYS A 30 -2.00 7.22 -1.81
N GLU A 31 -1.43 8.37 -2.13
CA GLU A 31 0.02 8.62 -2.15
C GLU A 31 0.51 9.34 -0.88
N ALA A 32 -0.33 9.47 0.15
CA ALA A 32 0.09 10.08 1.40
C ALA A 32 1.30 9.33 1.94
N ALA A 33 2.41 10.03 2.17
CA ALA A 33 3.63 9.44 2.72
C ALA A 33 3.79 9.80 4.20
N THR A 34 4.12 8.80 5.00
CA THR A 34 4.60 9.01 6.38
C THR A 34 5.98 9.68 6.39
N LYS A 35 6.49 9.99 7.59
CA LYS A 35 7.85 10.53 7.75
C LYS A 35 8.94 9.62 7.18
N ASP A 36 8.68 8.33 7.02
CA ASP A 36 9.65 7.36 6.49
C ASP A 36 9.46 7.11 4.98
N GLY A 37 8.56 7.85 4.33
CA GLY A 37 8.23 7.63 2.91
C GLY A 37 7.22 6.49 2.69
N HIS A 38 6.82 5.74 3.73
CA HIS A 38 5.81 4.70 3.56
C HIS A 38 4.46 5.30 3.15
N THR A 39 3.91 4.81 2.04
CA THR A 39 2.53 5.01 1.59
C THR A 39 1.60 3.94 2.18
N PRO A 40 0.26 4.06 2.03
CA PRO A 40 -0.67 2.99 2.37
C PRO A 40 -0.32 1.64 1.70
N LEU A 41 0.18 1.68 0.45
CA LEU A 41 0.57 0.48 -0.29
C LEU A 41 1.75 -0.23 0.38
N HIS A 42 2.75 0.51 0.87
CA HIS A 42 3.86 -0.05 1.65
C HIS A 42 3.35 -0.73 2.93
N LYS A 43 2.34 -0.16 3.61
CA LYS A 43 1.76 -0.76 4.82
C LYS A 43 1.04 -2.07 4.50
N ALA A 44 0.12 -2.07 3.53
CA ALA A 44 -0.57 -3.30 3.13
C ALA A 44 0.41 -4.39 2.67
N ALA A 45 1.46 -4.01 1.94
CA ALA A 45 2.48 -4.93 1.46
C ALA A 45 3.33 -5.52 2.59
N LYS A 46 3.74 -4.71 3.58
CA LYS A 46 4.50 -5.17 4.75
C LYS A 46 3.76 -6.26 5.53
N PHE A 47 2.46 -6.08 5.73
CA PHE A 47 1.66 -7.01 6.53
C PHE A 47 1.06 -8.15 5.70
N GLY A 48 1.08 -8.06 4.36
CA GLY A 48 0.69 -9.15 3.47
C GLY A 48 -0.79 -9.18 3.08
N TYR A 49 -1.49 -8.04 3.19
CA TYR A 49 -2.92 -7.98 2.89
C TYR A 49 -3.18 -7.82 1.40
N VAL A 50 -3.25 -8.95 0.68
CA VAL A 50 -3.43 -9.03 -0.78
C VAL A 50 -4.61 -8.18 -1.27
N GLU A 51 -5.79 -8.30 -0.64
CA GLU A 51 -6.98 -7.56 -1.08
C GLU A 51 -6.90 -6.06 -0.79
N ALA A 52 -6.18 -5.65 0.26
CA ALA A 52 -5.93 -4.23 0.51
C ALA A 52 -4.91 -3.67 -0.51
N VAL A 53 -3.89 -4.44 -0.88
CA VAL A 53 -2.95 -4.10 -1.95
C VAL A 53 -3.70 -3.95 -3.27
N ARG A 54 -4.56 -4.92 -3.63
CA ARG A 54 -5.40 -4.87 -4.83
C ARG A 54 -6.26 -3.61 -4.87
N ALA A 55 -7.02 -3.32 -3.82
CA ALA A 55 -7.89 -2.15 -3.76
C ALA A 55 -7.12 -0.82 -3.93
N LEU A 56 -5.91 -0.72 -3.35
CA LEU A 56 -5.06 0.45 -3.53
C LEU A 56 -4.56 0.57 -4.99
N LEU A 57 -4.15 -0.53 -5.61
CA LEU A 57 -3.69 -0.55 -6.98
C LEU A 57 -4.81 -0.25 -7.99
N GLU A 58 -6.03 -0.77 -7.76
CA GLU A 58 -7.23 -0.46 -8.56
C GLU A 58 -7.59 1.03 -8.49
N ALA A 59 -7.34 1.69 -7.35
CA ALA A 59 -7.49 3.14 -7.20
C ALA A 59 -6.33 3.94 -7.82
N GLY A 60 -5.39 3.27 -8.48
CA GLY A 60 -4.23 3.88 -9.17
C GLY A 60 -3.09 4.25 -8.23
N ALA A 61 -2.91 3.55 -7.11
CA ALA A 61 -1.76 3.79 -6.24
C ALA A 61 -0.45 3.47 -6.99
N ASN A 62 0.56 4.31 -6.83
CA ASN A 62 1.86 4.11 -7.48
C ASN A 62 2.61 2.93 -6.84
N LYS A 63 2.66 1.80 -7.55
CA LYS A 63 3.41 0.62 -7.09
C LYS A 63 4.92 0.80 -7.04
N GLU A 64 5.44 1.76 -7.82
CA GLU A 64 6.86 2.11 -7.91
C GLU A 64 7.25 3.24 -6.94
N ALA A 65 6.33 3.71 -6.09
CA ALA A 65 6.67 4.66 -5.03
C ALA A 65 7.73 4.04 -4.11
N ALA A 66 8.81 4.77 -3.88
CA ALA A 66 9.91 4.34 -3.01
C ALA A 66 9.83 5.04 -1.63
N ASP A 67 10.10 4.28 -0.58
CA ASP A 67 10.33 4.82 0.76
C ASP A 67 11.69 5.56 0.84
N LYS A 68 12.03 6.11 2.01
CA LYS A 68 13.30 6.83 2.20
C LYS A 68 14.55 5.96 2.03
N ASP A 69 14.42 4.64 2.15
CA ASP A 69 15.51 3.68 1.95
C ASP A 69 15.58 3.23 0.47
N GLY A 70 14.75 3.80 -0.41
CA GLY A 70 14.67 3.42 -1.81
C GLY A 70 13.89 2.12 -2.05
N ARG A 71 13.15 1.60 -1.07
CA ARG A 71 12.41 0.35 -1.20
C ARG A 71 10.99 0.60 -1.69
N THR A 72 10.56 -0.20 -2.64
CA THR A 72 9.17 -0.22 -3.13
C THR A 72 8.29 -1.11 -2.26
N ALA A 73 6.98 -1.09 -2.50
CA ALA A 73 6.05 -2.05 -1.91
C ALA A 73 6.43 -3.51 -2.22
N LEU A 74 7.00 -3.78 -3.40
CA LEU A 74 7.48 -5.12 -3.79
C LEU A 74 8.68 -5.56 -2.95
N ASP A 75 9.64 -4.67 -2.73
CA ASP A 75 10.83 -4.97 -1.92
C ASP A 75 10.46 -5.24 -0.46
N ILE A 76 9.54 -4.45 0.09
CA ILE A 76 9.00 -4.67 1.43
C ILE A 76 8.28 -6.03 1.50
N ALA A 77 7.45 -6.38 0.53
CA ALA A 77 6.74 -7.66 0.51
C ALA A 77 7.71 -8.85 0.46
N ARG A 78 8.78 -8.77 -0.35
CA ARG A 78 9.84 -9.77 -0.42
C ARG A 78 10.58 -9.92 0.91
N ALA A 79 11.02 -8.82 1.50
CA ALA A 79 11.74 -8.81 2.78
C ALA A 79 10.92 -9.43 3.93
N ASN A 80 9.58 -9.32 3.88
CA ASN A 80 8.67 -9.86 4.88
C ASN A 80 8.03 -11.20 4.47
N ARG A 81 8.50 -11.84 3.39
CA ARG A 81 8.00 -13.10 2.82
C ARG A 81 6.49 -13.12 2.58
N LYS A 82 5.93 -12.04 2.02
CA LYS A 82 4.51 -11.92 1.70
C LYS A 82 4.24 -12.41 0.27
N GLU A 83 4.33 -13.72 0.07
CA GLU A 83 4.30 -14.35 -1.26
C GLU A 83 3.07 -13.96 -2.10
N GLY A 84 1.88 -13.93 -1.50
CA GLY A 84 0.66 -13.51 -2.20
C GLY A 84 0.71 -12.06 -2.69
N VAL A 85 1.31 -11.16 -1.90
CA VAL A 85 1.51 -9.76 -2.31
C VAL A 85 2.59 -9.66 -3.38
N VAL A 86 3.69 -10.41 -3.25
CA VAL A 86 4.77 -10.46 -4.24
C VAL A 86 4.21 -10.89 -5.60
N ALA A 87 3.44 -11.98 -5.65
CA ALA A 87 2.81 -12.46 -6.87
C ALA A 87 1.87 -11.41 -7.47
N LEU A 88 1.05 -10.75 -6.63
CA LEU A 88 0.15 -9.68 -7.09
C LEU A 88 0.92 -8.51 -7.70
N LEU A 89 1.93 -7.97 -7.00
CA LEU A 89 2.69 -6.80 -7.46
C LEU A 89 3.51 -7.08 -8.73
N GLN A 90 4.05 -8.30 -8.88
CA GLN A 90 4.78 -8.71 -10.08
C GLN A 90 3.86 -8.88 -11.30
N THR A 91 2.68 -9.44 -11.09
CA THR A 91 1.70 -9.67 -12.18
C THR A 91 0.84 -8.44 -12.47
N TRP A 92 0.89 -7.40 -11.62
CA TRP A 92 0.16 -6.15 -11.81
C TRP A 92 0.65 -5.40 -13.04
N GLN A 93 0.06 -5.71 -14.20
CA GLN A 93 0.20 -4.96 -15.43
C GLN A 93 -0.88 -3.87 -15.45
N ASN A 94 -0.43 -2.63 -15.58
CA ASN A 94 -1.24 -1.43 -15.65
C ASN A 94 -2.33 -1.62 -16.72
N SER A 95 -3.55 -1.99 -16.31
CA SER A 95 -4.65 -2.16 -17.24
C SER A 95 -5.20 -0.77 -17.59
N ARG A 96 -4.62 -0.22 -18.65
CA ARG A 96 -5.01 0.98 -19.42
C ARG A 96 -4.83 2.32 -18.74
#